data_AF-A0A960TF89-F1
#
_entry.id   AF-A0A960TF89-F1
#
_cell.length_a   1.000
_cell.length_b   1.000
_cell.length_c   1.000
_cell.angle_alpha   90.00
_cell.angle_beta   90.00
_cell.angle_gamma   90.00
#
_symmetry.space_group_name_H-M   'P 1'
#
loop_
_entity.id
_entity.type
_entity.pdbx_description
1 polymer ?
#
loop_
_entity_poly.entity_id
_entity_poly.type
_entity_poly.pdbx_seq_one_letter_code
_entity_poly.pdbx_strand_id
1 'polypeptide(L)'
;MIFFFAAFLVIAVRTRGDSTLIMPDLVGQNYIEVHNELMRLRLKVRLESKRYPDKNDGEILAQSISPGKKLESGSKLYLTVNNGVDRVIVPNLKGQQLNSAKAILDKVLSGETYVSMTIGGITYVPLTEGLTPDTIVDQIPEAGKNCTTREKVYLLVTEGANRVGVRVPEKNDLLGKPFPQIAISLNKNSQPFRIKEIVKTGDKRENGLVTSVDKKGDLFELIVSLFPIGERNYGGYETISFKPSKKTNYSAKVYDLSGSDGVGEELFSNLAMDSGEKFDYVFYRVGDQKVEYYDGDKKVDTFKFKADYKK
;
A
#
# COMPACT_ATOMS: atom_id res chain seq x y z
N MET A 1 14.34 -13.85 8.13
CA MET A 1 14.23 -12.53 8.78
C MET A 1 15.37 -12.45 9.77
N ILE A 2 16.46 -11.77 9.42
CA ILE A 2 17.57 -11.53 10.34
C ILE A 2 17.11 -10.36 11.19
N PHE A 3 16.78 -10.60 12.46
CA PHE A 3 16.62 -9.52 13.43
C PHE A 3 18.00 -8.87 13.58
N PHE A 4 18.21 -7.73 12.93
CA PHE A 4 19.29 -6.84 13.30
C PHE A 4 18.92 -6.30 14.68
N PHE A 5 19.40 -6.95 15.75
CA PHE A 5 19.48 -6.28 17.04
C PHE A 5 20.44 -5.11 16.82
N ALA A 6 19.94 -3.88 16.85
CA ALA A 6 20.80 -2.73 17.05
C ALA A 6 21.50 -2.93 18.40
N ALA A 7 22.70 -3.53 18.36
CA ALA A 7 23.49 -3.79 19.54
C ALA A 7 24.17 -2.49 19.94
N PHE A 8 23.55 -1.72 20.83
CA PHE A 8 24.26 -0.65 21.52
C PHE A 8 25.05 -1.22 22.68
N LEU A 9 26.28 -0.73 22.86
CA LEU A 9 27.18 -1.27 23.87
C LEU A 9 26.81 -0.71 25.25
N VAL A 10 26.23 -1.54 26.12
CA VAL A 10 26.13 -1.24 27.55
C VAL A 10 27.37 -1.74 28.26
N ILE A 11 28.23 -0.81 28.69
CA ILE A 11 29.36 -1.14 29.54
C ILE A 11 28.91 -1.07 31.00
N ALA A 12 28.80 -2.23 31.65
CA ALA A 12 28.60 -2.34 33.09
C ALA A 12 29.95 -2.56 33.77
N VAL A 13 30.43 -1.56 34.51
CA VAL A 13 31.67 -1.67 35.28
C VAL A 13 31.33 -2.04 36.72
N ARG A 14 31.81 -3.20 37.18
CA ARG A 14 31.58 -3.70 38.54
C ARG A 14 32.84 -3.53 39.39
N THR A 15 32.84 -2.54 40.29
CA THR A 15 33.86 -2.39 41.34
C THR A 15 33.27 -2.86 42.68
N ARG A 16 34.11 -3.12 43.70
CA ARG A 16 33.75 -3.75 45.00
C ARG A 16 32.71 -3.01 45.86
N GLY A 17 32.03 -1.98 45.34
CA GLY A 17 31.01 -1.22 46.07
C GLY A 17 29.78 -0.81 45.25
N ASP A 18 29.90 -0.57 43.93
CA ASP A 18 28.78 -0.09 43.10
C ASP A 18 28.86 -0.61 41.65
N SER A 19 27.71 -0.99 41.08
CA SER A 19 27.59 -1.25 39.64
C SER A 19 27.41 0.08 38.91
N THR A 20 28.45 0.54 38.21
CA THR A 20 28.38 1.76 37.40
C THR A 20 27.90 1.42 36.00
N LEU A 21 26.78 2.03 35.59
CA LEU A 21 26.21 1.87 34.25
C LEU A 21 26.65 3.02 33.35
N ILE A 22 26.97 2.75 32.08
CA ILE A 22 27.34 3.78 31.10
C ILE A 22 26.20 4.02 30.12
N MET A 23 25.89 5.30 29.87
CA MET A 23 24.84 5.71 28.93
C MET A 23 25.23 5.36 27.49
N PRO A 24 24.41 4.57 26.78
CA PRO A 24 24.64 4.25 25.38
C PRO A 24 24.35 5.44 24.45
N ASP A 25 24.81 5.34 23.21
CA ASP A 25 24.36 6.23 22.14
C ASP A 25 23.10 5.65 21.48
N LEU A 26 21.99 6.34 21.67
CA LEU A 26 20.66 5.95 21.21
C LEU A 26 20.21 6.78 20.01
N VAL A 27 20.90 7.88 19.68
CA VAL A 27 20.49 8.76 18.59
C VAL A 27 20.56 8.01 17.26
N GLY A 28 19.50 8.14 16.44
CA GLY A 28 19.34 7.42 15.18
C GLY A 28 18.81 5.99 15.32
N GLN A 29 18.72 5.44 16.54
CA GLN A 29 18.10 4.13 16.77
C GLN A 29 16.58 4.22 16.88
N ASN A 30 15.88 3.11 16.68
CA ASN A 30 14.44 3.06 16.88
C ASN A 30 14.10 2.82 18.36
N TYR A 31 13.20 3.62 18.94
CA TYR A 31 12.79 3.49 20.33
C TYR A 31 12.25 2.09 20.67
N ILE A 32 11.50 1.46 19.77
CA ILE A 32 10.92 0.12 19.98
C ILE A 32 12.04 -0.92 20.15
N GLU A 33 13.10 -0.80 19.36
CA GLU A 33 14.24 -1.73 19.38
C GLU A 33 15.03 -1.62 20.69
N VAL A 34 15.20 -0.41 21.23
CA VAL A 34 16.00 -0.16 22.44
C VAL A 34 15.21 -0.20 23.74
N HIS A 35 13.86 -0.15 23.69
CA HIS A 35 12.98 -0.03 24.86
C HIS A 35 13.26 -1.10 25.93
N ASN A 36 13.34 -2.36 25.52
CA ASN A 36 13.57 -3.48 26.43
C ASN A 36 14.90 -3.38 27.15
N GLU A 37 15.92 -2.84 26.47
CA GLU A 37 17.22 -2.66 27.07
C GLU A 37 17.23 -1.49 28.06
N LEU A 38 16.63 -0.35 27.72
CA LEU A 38 16.46 0.77 28.66
C LEU A 38 15.70 0.38 29.94
N MET A 39 14.72 -0.52 29.81
CA MET A 39 14.01 -1.14 30.95
C MET A 39 14.94 -1.98 31.83
N ARG A 40 15.82 -2.81 31.24
CA ARG A 40 16.83 -3.59 31.98
C ARG A 40 17.80 -2.70 32.77
N LEU A 41 18.09 -1.51 32.26
CA LEU A 41 18.93 -0.50 32.92
C LEU A 41 18.24 0.20 34.10
N ARG A 42 16.95 -0.10 34.36
CA ARG A 42 16.13 0.53 35.41
C ARG A 42 16.07 2.05 35.29
N LEU A 43 16.15 2.58 34.06
CA LEU A 43 16.02 4.01 33.79
C LEU A 43 14.56 4.43 33.77
N LYS A 44 14.27 5.62 34.29
CA LYS A 44 12.94 6.24 34.21
C LYS A 44 12.84 7.04 32.91
N VAL A 45 12.45 6.37 31.83
CA VAL A 45 12.37 7.00 30.50
C VAL A 45 11.14 7.91 30.40
N ARG A 46 11.33 9.13 29.89
CA ARG A 46 10.29 10.07 29.48
C ARG A 46 10.48 10.40 28.01
N LEU A 47 9.37 10.38 27.26
CA LEU A 47 9.40 10.66 25.84
C LEU A 47 8.87 12.06 25.56
N GLU A 48 9.58 12.78 24.71
CA GLU A 48 9.10 13.96 24.02
C GLU A 48 8.99 13.64 22.55
N SER A 49 7.91 14.07 21.90
CA SER A 49 7.72 13.82 20.47
C SER A 49 8.06 15.08 19.68
N LYS A 50 8.91 14.94 18.67
CA LYS A 50 9.10 15.96 17.62
C LYS A 50 8.78 15.37 16.25
N ARG A 51 8.62 16.24 15.26
CA ARG A 51 8.23 15.86 13.91
C ARG A 51 9.27 16.27 12.90
N TYR A 52 9.87 15.28 12.27
CA TYR A 52 10.81 15.41 11.17
C TYR A 52 10.38 14.45 10.07
N PRO A 53 9.68 14.94 9.03
CA PRO A 53 9.14 14.08 7.99
C PRO A 53 10.22 13.20 7.35
N ASP A 54 11.42 13.73 7.13
CA ASP A 54 12.60 13.08 6.53
C ASP A 54 13.22 11.96 7.37
N LYS A 55 12.84 11.84 8.64
CA LYS A 55 13.33 10.82 9.58
C LYS A 55 12.34 9.66 9.71
N ASN A 56 12.81 8.52 10.21
CA ASN A 56 11.96 7.34 10.41
C ASN A 56 11.04 7.53 11.62
N ASP A 57 9.84 6.93 11.57
CA ASP A 57 8.93 6.94 12.71
C ASP A 57 9.54 6.14 13.88
N GLY A 58 9.51 6.69 15.09
CA GLY A 58 10.15 6.10 16.26
C GLY A 58 11.68 6.29 16.34
N GLU A 59 12.32 6.96 15.38
CA GLU A 59 13.75 7.30 15.44
C GLU A 59 14.04 8.25 16.61
N ILE A 60 15.01 7.91 17.47
CA ILE A 60 15.44 8.78 18.57
C ILE A 60 16.28 9.92 17.98
N LEU A 61 15.78 11.14 18.14
CA LEU A 61 16.39 12.36 17.61
C LEU A 61 17.37 13.00 18.60
N ALA A 62 17.12 12.82 19.89
CA ALA A 62 17.97 13.34 20.95
C ALA A 62 17.81 12.54 22.25
N GLN A 63 18.86 12.54 23.06
CA GLN A 63 18.88 11.99 24.41
C GLN A 63 19.39 13.04 25.41
N SER A 64 18.76 13.13 26.60
CA SER A 64 19.13 14.14 27.61
C SER A 64 20.43 13.83 28.35
N ILE A 65 20.82 12.56 28.41
CA ILE A 65 22.08 12.13 29.01
C ILE A 65 23.01 11.76 27.88
N SER A 66 24.12 12.48 27.73
CA SER A 66 25.08 12.23 26.65
C SER A 66 25.65 10.81 26.72
N PRO A 67 25.96 10.19 25.57
CA PRO A 67 26.65 8.90 25.52
C PRO A 67 27.94 8.92 26.35
N GLY A 68 28.29 7.78 26.98
CA GLY A 68 29.50 7.64 27.80
C GLY A 68 29.38 8.15 29.23
N LYS A 69 28.31 8.86 29.60
CA LYS A 69 28.11 9.31 30.99
C LYS A 69 27.77 8.15 31.93
N LYS A 70 28.26 8.24 33.16
CA LYS A 70 27.88 7.32 34.24
C LYS A 70 26.43 7.57 34.65
N LEU A 71 25.71 6.49 34.86
CA LEU A 71 24.31 6.46 35.22
C LEU A 71 24.16 5.84 36.61
N GLU A 72 23.36 6.48 37.45
CA GLU A 72 22.85 5.90 38.67
C GLU A 72 21.55 5.14 38.38
N SER A 73 21.29 4.06 39.12
CA SER A 73 20.04 3.31 38.97
C SER A 73 18.84 4.21 39.25
N GLY A 74 17.80 4.15 38.42
CA GLY A 74 16.61 4.99 38.57
C GLY A 74 16.74 6.42 38.00
N SER A 75 17.87 6.75 37.36
CA SER A 75 18.05 8.03 36.66
C SER A 75 16.93 8.30 35.65
N LYS A 76 16.51 9.56 35.54
CA LYS A 76 15.52 10.00 34.54
C LYS A 76 16.21 10.27 33.21
N LEU A 77 15.75 9.63 32.15
CA LEU A 77 16.23 9.82 30.78
C LEU A 77 15.10 10.42 29.94
N TYR A 78 15.32 11.59 29.35
CA TYR A 78 14.41 12.15 28.36
C TYR A 78 14.92 11.81 26.96
N LEU A 79 14.05 11.24 26.14
CA LEU A 79 14.31 10.97 24.73
C LEU A 79 13.37 11.80 23.89
N THR A 80 13.92 12.55 22.94
CA THR A 80 13.12 13.13 21.87
C THR A 80 13.01 12.11 20.75
N VAL A 81 11.80 11.65 20.47
CA VAL A 81 11.51 10.63 19.45
C VAL A 81 10.79 11.29 18.28
N ASN A 82 11.15 10.90 17.07
CA ASN A 82 10.47 11.32 15.88
C ASN A 82 9.10 10.65 15.79
N ASN A 83 8.06 11.46 15.72
CA ASN A 83 6.68 10.99 15.50
C ASN A 83 6.35 10.85 14.00
N GLY A 84 7.39 10.79 13.16
CA GLY A 84 7.29 10.51 11.73
C GLY A 84 6.47 11.53 10.93
N VAL A 85 5.69 10.98 10.00
CA VAL A 85 4.76 11.69 9.11
C VAL A 85 3.35 11.48 9.64
N ASP A 86 2.46 12.47 9.43
CA ASP A 86 1.05 12.38 9.82
C ASP A 86 0.42 11.06 9.39
N ARG A 87 -0.25 10.42 10.34
CA ARG A 87 -1.11 9.27 10.08
C ARG A 87 -2.53 9.73 9.88
N VAL A 88 -3.17 9.20 8.86
CA VAL A 88 -4.52 9.57 8.43
C VAL A 88 -5.29 8.31 8.13
N ILE A 89 -6.61 8.37 8.34
CA ILE A 89 -7.53 7.36 7.85
C ILE A 89 -7.94 7.79 6.46
N VAL A 90 -7.73 6.93 5.47
CA VAL A 90 -8.11 7.21 4.08
C VAL A 90 -9.64 7.46 4.03
N PRO A 91 -10.10 8.64 3.56
CA PRO A 91 -11.52 8.95 3.49
C PRO A 91 -12.24 8.06 2.46
N ASN A 92 -13.55 7.89 2.63
CA ASN A 92 -14.38 7.27 1.62
C ASN A 92 -14.77 8.30 0.55
N LEU A 93 -14.22 8.13 -0.64
CA LEU A 93 -14.41 8.98 -1.81
C LEU A 93 -15.28 8.32 -2.88
N LYS A 94 -15.56 7.02 -2.76
CA LYS A 94 -16.38 6.27 -3.72
C LYS A 94 -17.77 6.92 -3.83
N GLY A 95 -18.24 7.16 -5.05
CA GLY A 95 -19.51 7.83 -5.33
C GLY A 95 -19.47 9.37 -5.21
N GLN A 96 -18.36 9.96 -4.76
CA GLN A 96 -18.21 11.42 -4.72
C GLN A 96 -17.83 11.98 -6.10
N GLN A 97 -18.22 13.23 -6.33
CA GLN A 97 -17.71 14.04 -7.45
C GLN A 97 -16.21 14.31 -7.27
N LEU A 98 -15.45 14.28 -8.36
CA LEU A 98 -13.98 14.40 -8.34
C LEU A 98 -13.52 15.70 -7.66
N ASN A 99 -14.22 16.82 -7.90
CA ASN A 99 -13.89 18.10 -7.27
C ASN A 99 -14.14 18.08 -5.75
N SER A 100 -15.23 17.46 -5.30
CA SER A 100 -15.52 17.26 -3.87
C SER A 100 -14.46 16.39 -3.21
N ALA A 101 -14.05 15.31 -3.88
CA ALA A 101 -13.01 14.41 -3.38
C ALA A 101 -11.63 15.08 -3.28
N LYS A 102 -11.28 15.95 -4.23
CA LYS A 102 -10.07 16.79 -4.13
C LYS A 102 -10.12 17.69 -2.90
N ALA A 103 -11.26 18.32 -2.62
CA ALA A 103 -11.43 19.16 -1.43
C ALA A 103 -11.37 18.34 -0.12
N ILE A 104 -11.91 17.12 -0.11
CA ILE A 104 -11.82 16.20 1.04
C ILE A 104 -10.35 15.81 1.27
N LEU A 105 -9.61 15.45 0.22
CA LEU A 105 -8.20 15.05 0.33
C LEU A 105 -7.29 16.21 0.71
N ASP A 106 -7.65 17.46 0.42
CA ASP A 106 -6.91 18.65 0.88
C ASP A 106 -7.02 18.85 2.41
N LYS A 107 -8.08 18.33 3.04
CA LYS A 107 -8.39 18.52 4.46
C LYS A 107 -8.78 17.22 5.15
N VAL A 108 -7.82 16.31 5.29
CA VAL A 108 -7.97 15.05 6.04
C VAL A 108 -7.56 15.26 7.50
N LEU A 109 -8.33 14.70 8.43
CA LEU A 109 -8.04 14.79 9.86
C LEU A 109 -6.87 13.87 10.25
N SER A 110 -5.84 14.44 10.89
CA SER A 110 -4.77 13.71 11.58
C SER A 110 -4.69 14.20 13.02
N GLY A 111 -5.15 13.36 13.95
CA GLY A 111 -5.33 13.74 15.35
C GLY A 111 -6.31 14.91 15.47
N GLU A 112 -5.83 16.05 15.94
CA GLU A 112 -6.62 17.29 16.12
C GLU A 112 -6.38 18.33 15.01
N THR A 113 -5.63 17.97 13.97
CA THR A 113 -5.21 18.89 12.90
C THR A 113 -5.64 18.41 11.52
N TYR A 114 -5.73 19.33 10.56
CA TYR A 114 -5.99 19.00 9.15
C TYR A 114 -4.69 18.98 8.36
N VAL A 115 -4.54 17.94 7.54
CA VAL A 115 -3.42 17.73 6.63
C VAL A 115 -3.94 17.30 5.26
N SER A 116 -3.13 17.49 4.21
CA SER A 116 -3.50 17.06 2.87
C SER A 116 -2.95 15.67 2.55
N MET A 117 -3.71 14.92 1.76
CA MET A 117 -3.31 13.67 1.12
C MET A 117 -3.10 13.92 -0.38
N THR A 118 -2.01 13.37 -0.93
CA THR A 118 -1.66 13.58 -2.33
C THR A 118 -2.39 12.60 -3.24
N ILE A 119 -3.02 13.09 -4.32
CA ILE A 119 -3.51 12.24 -5.40
C ILE A 119 -2.31 11.76 -6.22
N GLY A 120 -2.12 10.45 -6.31
CA GLY A 120 -1.02 9.86 -7.08
C GLY A 120 -1.30 9.75 -8.57
N GLY A 121 -2.57 9.60 -8.94
CA GLY A 121 -3.00 9.49 -10.32
C GLY A 121 -4.50 9.31 -10.41
N ILE A 122 -5.06 9.72 -11.55
CA ILE A 122 -6.47 9.53 -11.88
C ILE A 122 -6.54 8.66 -13.14
N THR A 123 -7.26 7.56 -13.04
CA THR A 123 -7.58 6.66 -14.15
C THR A 123 -9.03 6.90 -14.55
N TYR A 124 -9.30 6.97 -15.85
CA TYR A 124 -10.65 7.21 -16.35
C TYR A 124 -11.27 5.96 -16.96
N VAL A 125 -12.57 5.78 -16.76
CA VAL A 125 -13.41 4.77 -17.42
C VAL A 125 -14.49 5.47 -18.24
N PRO A 126 -14.87 4.91 -19.40
CA PRO A 126 -15.88 5.51 -20.27
C PRO A 126 -17.20 5.71 -19.51
N LEU A 127 -17.87 6.81 -19.82
CA LEU A 127 -19.19 7.10 -19.27
C LEU A 127 -20.24 6.21 -19.95
N THR A 128 -20.73 5.20 -19.23
CA THR A 128 -21.81 4.30 -19.68
C THR A 128 -23.13 4.61 -18.98
N GLU A 129 -24.22 4.02 -19.46
CA GLU A 129 -25.55 4.19 -18.86
C GLU A 129 -25.54 3.87 -17.35
N GLY A 130 -26.25 4.68 -16.56
CA GLY A 130 -26.31 4.58 -15.10
C GLY A 130 -25.12 5.18 -14.35
N LEU A 131 -24.08 5.64 -15.04
CA LEU A 131 -22.95 6.32 -14.41
C LEU A 131 -23.11 7.85 -14.45
N THR A 132 -22.76 8.50 -13.36
CA THR A 132 -22.68 9.96 -13.28
C THR A 132 -21.31 10.43 -13.75
N PRO A 133 -21.20 11.48 -14.58
CA PRO A 133 -19.91 12.04 -14.99
C PRO A 133 -19.06 12.51 -13.82
N ASP A 134 -17.74 12.50 -14.00
CA ASP A 134 -16.73 12.99 -13.05
C ASP A 134 -16.85 12.40 -11.64
N THR A 135 -17.39 11.19 -11.53
CA THR A 135 -17.69 10.51 -10.27
C THR A 135 -16.67 9.41 -9.99
N ILE A 136 -16.21 9.33 -8.74
CA ILE A 136 -15.25 8.32 -8.32
C ILE A 136 -15.93 6.96 -8.26
N VAL A 137 -15.45 6.04 -9.10
CA VAL A 137 -15.88 4.64 -9.16
C VAL A 137 -15.13 3.79 -8.15
N ASP A 138 -13.85 4.08 -7.92
CA ASP A 138 -13.01 3.32 -7.01
C ASP A 138 -11.81 4.13 -6.51
N GLN A 139 -11.22 3.70 -5.40
CA GLN A 139 -10.02 4.32 -4.83
C GLN A 139 -9.04 3.26 -4.32
N ILE A 140 -7.75 3.55 -4.48
CA ILE A 140 -6.67 2.78 -3.87
C ILE A 140 -5.74 3.77 -3.17
N PRO A 141 -5.44 3.60 -1.87
CA PRO A 141 -5.91 2.53 -0.99
C PRO A 141 -7.39 2.60 -0.66
N GLU A 142 -7.90 1.50 -0.08
CA GLU A 142 -9.28 1.37 0.37
C GLU A 142 -9.62 2.40 1.46
N ALA A 143 -10.89 2.81 1.50
CA ALA A 143 -11.39 3.68 2.55
C ALA A 143 -11.22 3.02 3.93
N GLY A 144 -10.89 3.81 4.96
CA GLY A 144 -10.66 3.31 6.30
C GLY A 144 -9.24 2.81 6.56
N LYS A 145 -8.39 2.63 5.53
CA LYS A 145 -6.99 2.27 5.73
C LYS A 145 -6.29 3.35 6.56
N ASN A 146 -5.55 2.93 7.58
CA ASN A 146 -4.64 3.81 8.32
C ASN A 146 -3.30 3.87 7.57
N CYS A 147 -2.95 5.05 7.05
CA CYS A 147 -1.72 5.26 6.31
C CYS A 147 -1.03 6.55 6.74
N THR A 148 0.13 6.85 6.14
CA THR A 148 0.79 8.15 6.32
C THR A 148 0.43 9.09 5.17
N THR A 149 0.58 10.40 5.34
CA THR A 149 0.36 11.39 4.27
C THR A 149 1.37 11.30 3.11
N ARG A 150 2.41 10.46 3.23
CA ARG A 150 3.31 10.08 2.13
C ARG A 150 2.68 9.10 1.14
N GLU A 151 1.73 8.30 1.60
CA GLU A 151 1.01 7.38 0.72
C GLU A 151 0.07 8.18 -0.17
N LYS A 152 0.07 7.85 -1.45
CA LYS A 152 -0.74 8.53 -2.46
C LYS A 152 -2.09 7.83 -2.59
N VAL A 153 -3.14 8.59 -2.82
CA VAL A 153 -4.47 8.07 -3.17
C VAL A 153 -4.63 8.10 -4.69
N TYR A 154 -5.00 6.98 -5.28
CA TYR A 154 -5.25 6.80 -6.70
C TYR A 154 -6.73 6.61 -6.94
N LEU A 155 -7.28 7.33 -7.91
CA LEU A 155 -8.72 7.39 -8.16
C LEU A 155 -9.06 6.78 -9.51
N LEU A 156 -10.11 5.98 -9.55
CA LEU A 156 -10.80 5.58 -10.76
C LEU A 156 -12.04 6.45 -10.91
N VAL A 157 -12.19 7.15 -12.03
CA VAL A 157 -13.22 8.18 -12.23
C VAL A 157 -13.93 7.96 -13.56
N THR A 158 -15.23 8.19 -13.60
CA THR A 158 -15.97 8.24 -14.86
C THR A 158 -15.53 9.42 -15.71
N GLU A 159 -15.50 9.25 -17.03
CA GLU A 159 -15.24 10.38 -17.92
C GLU A 159 -16.32 11.47 -17.78
N GLY A 160 -15.90 12.74 -17.94
CA GLY A 160 -16.80 13.88 -17.86
C GLY A 160 -17.82 13.91 -19.00
N ALA A 161 -18.92 14.64 -18.82
CA ALA A 161 -20.06 14.63 -19.77
C ALA A 161 -19.69 15.04 -21.21
N ASN A 162 -18.58 15.76 -21.38
CA ASN A 162 -18.08 16.21 -22.68
C ASN A 162 -17.09 15.22 -23.32
N ARG A 163 -16.83 14.07 -22.68
CA ARG A 163 -15.97 12.99 -23.13
C ARG A 163 -16.78 11.69 -23.09
N VAL A 164 -17.57 11.48 -24.14
CA VAL A 164 -18.49 10.35 -24.24
C VAL A 164 -17.95 9.35 -25.25
N GLY A 165 -17.90 8.08 -24.86
CA GLY A 165 -17.57 6.95 -25.73
C GLY A 165 -16.32 6.17 -25.31
N VAL A 166 -16.09 5.05 -26.00
CA VAL A 166 -14.88 4.24 -25.84
C VAL A 166 -13.71 4.99 -26.47
N ARG A 167 -12.63 5.19 -25.71
CA ARG A 167 -11.36 5.70 -26.24
C ARG A 167 -10.24 4.74 -25.94
N VAL A 168 -9.24 4.70 -26.81
CA VAL A 168 -8.02 3.95 -26.56
C VAL A 168 -7.16 4.79 -25.61
N PRO A 169 -6.87 4.32 -24.37
CA PRO A 169 -5.97 5.04 -23.48
C PRO A 169 -4.57 5.18 -24.09
N GLU A 170 -3.92 6.32 -23.88
CA GLU A 170 -2.54 6.53 -24.32
C GLU A 170 -1.54 5.95 -23.30
N LYS A 171 -0.28 5.79 -23.68
CA LYS A 171 0.76 5.26 -22.76
C LYS A 171 0.85 6.05 -21.45
N ASN A 172 0.78 7.38 -21.55
CA ASN A 172 0.82 8.28 -20.39
C ASN A 172 -0.44 8.22 -19.52
N ASP A 173 -1.57 7.73 -20.06
CA ASP A 173 -2.76 7.46 -19.27
C ASP A 173 -2.58 6.25 -18.34
N LEU A 174 -1.57 5.41 -18.57
CA LEU A 174 -1.38 4.15 -17.85
C LEU A 174 -0.17 4.18 -16.88
N LEU A 175 0.90 4.90 -17.25
CA LEU A 175 2.13 4.98 -16.46
C LEU A 175 1.92 5.60 -15.08
N GLY A 176 2.57 5.02 -14.07
CA GLY A 176 2.59 5.52 -12.69
C GLY A 176 1.27 5.34 -11.93
N LYS A 177 0.31 4.59 -12.48
CA LYS A 177 -0.99 4.31 -11.88
C LYS A 177 -1.12 2.84 -11.48
N PRO A 178 -2.00 2.51 -10.52
CA PRO A 178 -2.20 1.14 -10.07
C PRO A 178 -2.67 0.24 -11.22
N PHE A 179 -2.00 -0.89 -11.43
CA PHE A 179 -2.43 -1.88 -12.43
C PHE A 179 -3.91 -2.28 -12.29
N PRO A 180 -4.50 -2.48 -11.09
CA PRO A 180 -5.91 -2.87 -10.98
C PRO A 180 -6.86 -1.85 -11.62
N GLN A 181 -6.61 -0.55 -11.43
CA GLN A 181 -7.42 0.52 -12.05
C GLN A 181 -7.17 0.61 -13.56
N ILE A 182 -5.91 0.41 -13.99
CA ILE A 182 -5.56 0.35 -15.41
C ILE A 182 -6.26 -0.83 -16.11
N ALA A 183 -6.26 -2.00 -15.51
CA ALA A 183 -6.94 -3.18 -16.04
C ALA A 183 -8.43 -2.92 -16.21
N ILE A 184 -9.09 -2.31 -15.22
CA ILE A 184 -10.51 -1.91 -15.34
C ILE A 184 -10.70 -0.93 -16.51
N SER A 185 -9.87 0.10 -16.63
CA SER A 185 -9.95 1.08 -17.73
C SER A 185 -9.78 0.43 -19.10
N LEU A 186 -8.79 -0.45 -19.26
CA LEU A 186 -8.55 -1.15 -20.52
C LEU A 186 -9.69 -2.12 -20.86
N ASN A 187 -10.19 -2.89 -19.88
CA ASN A 187 -11.35 -3.76 -20.04
C ASN A 187 -12.60 -3.01 -20.50
N LYS A 188 -12.94 -1.89 -19.83
CA LYS A 188 -14.11 -1.06 -20.19
C LYS A 188 -13.99 -0.40 -21.56
N ASN A 189 -12.76 -0.22 -22.05
CA ASN A 189 -12.49 0.27 -23.41
C ASN A 189 -12.23 -0.87 -24.42
N SER A 190 -12.49 -2.13 -24.05
CA SER A 190 -12.25 -3.33 -24.88
C SER A 190 -10.83 -3.41 -25.43
N GLN A 191 -9.84 -2.91 -24.69
CA GLN A 191 -8.43 -2.93 -25.07
C GLN A 191 -7.75 -4.18 -24.50
N PRO A 192 -7.13 -5.04 -25.34
CA PRO A 192 -6.40 -6.21 -24.86
C PRO A 192 -5.13 -5.78 -24.12
N PHE A 193 -4.82 -6.46 -23.03
CA PHE A 193 -3.61 -6.22 -22.25
C PHE A 193 -3.06 -7.50 -21.62
N ARG A 194 -1.78 -7.46 -21.27
CA ARG A 194 -1.14 -8.44 -20.39
C ARG A 194 -0.06 -7.79 -19.54
N ILE A 195 0.18 -8.37 -18.37
CA ILE A 195 1.41 -8.10 -17.63
C ILE A 195 2.54 -8.88 -18.32
N LYS A 196 3.49 -8.16 -18.90
CA LYS A 196 4.70 -8.75 -19.49
C LYS A 196 5.66 -9.22 -18.40
N GLU A 197 5.78 -8.44 -17.33
CA GLU A 197 6.70 -8.72 -16.23
C GLU A 197 6.21 -8.07 -14.93
N ILE A 198 6.44 -8.77 -13.82
CA ILE A 198 6.30 -8.24 -12.47
C ILE A 198 7.71 -8.03 -11.91
N VAL A 199 8.08 -6.77 -11.67
CA VAL A 199 9.39 -6.39 -11.14
C VAL A 199 9.29 -6.20 -9.64
N LYS A 200 10.21 -6.78 -8.87
CA LYS A 200 10.28 -6.54 -7.43
C LYS A 200 10.95 -5.19 -7.16
N THR A 201 10.31 -4.36 -6.34
CA THR A 201 10.87 -3.06 -5.90
C THR A 201 11.17 -3.04 -4.41
N GLY A 202 12.22 -2.31 -4.03
CA GLY A 202 12.50 -1.95 -2.64
C GLY A 202 11.74 -0.71 -2.17
N ASP A 203 11.03 -0.02 -3.07
CA ASP A 203 10.28 1.19 -2.76
C ASP A 203 8.78 0.90 -2.66
N LYS A 204 8.23 0.99 -1.44
CA LYS A 204 6.79 0.80 -1.20
C LYS A 204 5.92 1.78 -2.00
N ARG A 205 6.45 2.94 -2.40
CA ARG A 205 5.72 3.96 -3.17
C ARG A 205 5.42 3.53 -4.60
N GLU A 206 6.18 2.58 -5.13
CA GLU A 206 6.00 2.02 -6.47
C GLU A 206 5.10 0.77 -6.47
N ASN A 207 4.70 0.29 -5.29
CA ASN A 207 3.97 -0.96 -5.16
C ASN A 207 2.64 -0.92 -5.94
N GLY A 208 2.45 -1.90 -6.82
CA GLY A 208 1.27 -2.08 -7.66
C GLY A 208 1.19 -1.14 -8.87
N LEU A 209 2.17 -0.25 -9.07
CA LEU A 209 2.14 0.72 -10.17
C LEU A 209 2.66 0.12 -11.48
N VAL A 210 2.05 0.56 -12.58
CA VAL A 210 2.56 0.31 -13.93
C VAL A 210 3.78 1.20 -14.17
N THR A 211 4.95 0.60 -14.37
CA THR A 211 6.23 1.31 -14.57
C THR A 211 6.70 1.35 -16.02
N SER A 212 6.16 0.48 -16.87
CA SER A 212 6.41 0.51 -18.32
C SER A 212 5.17 0.10 -19.10
N VAL A 213 5.01 0.72 -20.26
CA VAL A 213 3.90 0.48 -21.18
C VAL A 213 4.46 0.36 -22.59
N ASP A 214 4.33 -0.83 -23.17
CA ASP A 214 4.54 -1.06 -24.58
C ASP A 214 3.23 -1.41 -25.29
N LYS A 215 3.17 -1.18 -26.60
CA LYS A 215 1.99 -1.47 -27.40
C LYS A 215 2.40 -2.23 -28.66
N LYS A 216 1.89 -3.45 -28.82
CA LYS A 216 2.13 -4.33 -29.99
C LYS A 216 0.82 -4.53 -30.74
N GLY A 217 0.65 -3.83 -31.85
CA GLY A 217 -0.66 -3.73 -32.49
C GLY A 217 -1.63 -3.07 -31.51
N ASP A 218 -2.69 -3.78 -31.12
CA ASP A 218 -3.67 -3.31 -30.12
C ASP A 218 -3.39 -3.80 -28.70
N LEU A 219 -2.45 -4.73 -28.51
CA LEU A 219 -2.12 -5.30 -27.21
C LEU A 219 -1.22 -4.37 -26.40
N PHE A 220 -1.67 -4.01 -25.20
CA PHE A 220 -0.83 -3.36 -24.20
C PHE A 220 0.00 -4.39 -23.41
N GLU A 221 1.32 -4.22 -23.42
CA GLU A 221 2.24 -4.98 -22.57
C GLU A 221 2.71 -4.10 -21.43
N LEU A 222 2.37 -4.48 -20.19
CA LEU A 222 2.62 -3.69 -19.00
C LEU A 222 3.71 -4.33 -18.14
N ILE A 223 4.57 -3.51 -17.54
CA ILE A 223 5.45 -3.92 -16.44
C ILE A 223 4.87 -3.34 -15.15
N VAL A 224 4.67 -4.19 -14.15
CA VAL A 224 4.11 -3.80 -12.84
C VAL A 224 5.17 -3.98 -11.77
N SER A 225 5.36 -2.95 -10.96
CA SER A 225 6.28 -3.00 -9.81
C SER A 225 5.54 -3.52 -8.58
N LEU A 226 6.14 -4.47 -7.84
CA LEU A 226 5.59 -4.99 -6.60
C LEU A 226 6.62 -4.97 -5.49
N PHE A 227 6.21 -4.41 -4.36
CA PHE A 227 6.96 -4.49 -3.13
C PHE A 227 6.70 -5.86 -2.48
N PRO A 228 7.73 -6.61 -2.06
CA PRO A 228 7.55 -7.92 -1.44
C PRO A 228 6.56 -7.87 -0.28
N ILE A 229 5.60 -8.81 -0.28
CA ILE A 229 4.61 -8.94 0.78
C ILE A 229 5.34 -9.36 2.07
N GLY A 230 5.50 -8.40 3.00
CA GLY A 230 6.06 -8.65 4.33
C GLY A 230 4.97 -9.08 5.32
N GLU A 231 3.92 -8.29 5.42
CA GLU A 231 2.72 -8.54 6.25
C GLU A 231 1.50 -8.47 5.34
N ARG A 232 0.56 -9.41 5.48
CA ARG A 232 -0.67 -9.41 4.67
C ARG A 232 -1.73 -8.53 5.32
N ASN A 233 -1.45 -7.24 5.43
CA ASN A 233 -2.40 -6.26 5.98
C ASN A 233 -3.80 -6.38 5.35
N TYR A 234 -4.80 -5.82 6.03
CA TYR A 234 -6.20 -5.86 5.60
C TYR A 234 -6.36 -5.58 4.10
N GLY A 235 -5.77 -4.49 3.60
CA GLY A 235 -5.66 -4.20 2.17
C GLY A 235 -4.22 -4.26 1.62
N GLY A 236 -4.07 -4.70 0.37
CA GLY A 236 -2.77 -4.71 -0.31
C GLY A 236 -2.77 -5.36 -1.69
N TYR A 237 -1.70 -5.13 -2.47
CA TYR A 237 -1.54 -5.75 -3.77
C TYR A 237 -1.17 -7.24 -3.67
N GLU A 238 -1.83 -8.06 -4.46
CA GLU A 238 -1.62 -9.50 -4.56
C GLU A 238 -1.43 -9.90 -6.03
N THR A 239 -0.78 -11.03 -6.26
CA THR A 239 -0.56 -11.58 -7.61
C THR A 239 -1.29 -12.89 -7.81
N ILE A 240 -1.76 -13.09 -9.03
CA ILE A 240 -2.28 -14.36 -9.52
C ILE A 240 -1.50 -14.74 -10.78
N SER A 241 -1.14 -16.01 -10.90
CA SER A 241 -0.55 -16.57 -12.11
C SER A 241 -1.43 -17.73 -12.56
N PHE A 242 -2.13 -17.55 -13.68
CA PHE A 242 -2.98 -18.55 -14.29
C PHE A 242 -2.31 -19.14 -15.54
N LYS A 243 -2.51 -20.43 -15.81
CA LYS A 243 -2.00 -21.08 -17.03
C LYS A 243 -3.17 -21.68 -17.80
N PRO A 244 -3.66 -21.02 -18.86
CA PRO A 244 -4.76 -21.51 -19.69
C PRO A 244 -4.49 -22.90 -20.23
N SER A 245 -5.51 -23.76 -20.20
CA SER A 245 -5.44 -25.13 -20.74
C SER A 245 -5.71 -25.21 -22.24
N LYS A 246 -6.29 -24.16 -22.84
CA LYS A 246 -6.56 -24.02 -24.28
C LYS A 246 -6.60 -22.55 -24.68
N LYS A 247 -6.49 -22.28 -25.99
CA LYS A 247 -6.63 -20.93 -26.54
C LYS A 247 -8.11 -20.56 -26.61
N THR A 248 -8.53 -19.62 -25.77
CA THR A 248 -9.91 -19.13 -25.69
C THR A 248 -9.94 -17.81 -24.93
N ASN A 249 -11.13 -17.22 -24.77
CA ASN A 249 -11.33 -16.05 -23.93
C ASN A 249 -11.70 -16.49 -22.51
N TYR A 250 -10.99 -15.95 -21.54
CA TYR A 250 -11.23 -16.20 -20.12
C TYR A 250 -11.81 -14.96 -19.44
N SER A 251 -12.48 -15.17 -18.32
CA SER A 251 -12.89 -14.11 -17.39
C SER A 251 -12.44 -14.46 -15.98
N ALA A 252 -12.33 -13.44 -15.12
CA ALA A 252 -12.06 -13.65 -13.70
C ALA A 252 -12.90 -12.72 -12.85
N LYS A 253 -13.35 -13.25 -11.71
CA LYS A 253 -14.11 -12.49 -10.71
C LYS A 253 -13.44 -12.62 -9.34
N VAL A 254 -13.42 -11.54 -8.59
CA VAL A 254 -13.02 -11.51 -7.18
C VAL A 254 -14.26 -11.49 -6.29
N TYR A 255 -14.20 -12.25 -5.20
CA TYR A 255 -15.28 -12.38 -4.23
C TYR A 255 -14.74 -12.05 -2.84
N ASP A 256 -15.47 -11.19 -2.13
CA ASP A 256 -15.28 -10.96 -0.69
C ASP A 256 -15.80 -12.16 0.11
N LEU A 257 -14.98 -12.64 1.06
CA LEU A 257 -15.29 -13.78 1.93
C LEU A 257 -15.67 -13.36 3.36
N SER A 258 -15.75 -12.06 3.65
CA SER A 258 -16.15 -11.53 4.95
C SER A 258 -17.67 -11.50 5.18
N GLY A 259 -18.47 -11.85 4.16
CA GLY A 259 -19.94 -11.93 4.19
C GLY A 259 -20.51 -13.23 3.56
N SER A 260 -21.82 -13.26 3.27
CA SER A 260 -22.41 -14.33 2.44
C SER A 260 -21.76 -14.30 1.06
N ASP A 261 -21.25 -15.45 0.55
CA ASP A 261 -20.58 -15.58 -0.76
C ASP A 261 -21.21 -14.63 -1.79
N GLY A 262 -20.60 -13.45 -1.95
CA GLY A 262 -21.26 -12.29 -2.52
C GLY A 262 -21.37 -12.34 -4.04
N VAL A 263 -21.97 -11.30 -4.63
CA VAL A 263 -21.86 -11.04 -6.07
C VAL A 263 -20.39 -10.73 -6.37
N GLY A 264 -19.74 -11.57 -7.18
CA GLY A 264 -18.33 -11.39 -7.53
C GLY A 264 -18.13 -10.15 -8.40
N GLU A 265 -17.15 -9.32 -8.03
CA GLU A 265 -16.71 -8.18 -8.84
C GLU A 265 -15.83 -8.68 -9.98
N GLU A 266 -16.06 -8.15 -11.17
CA GLU A 266 -15.30 -8.54 -12.36
C GLU A 266 -13.90 -7.91 -12.33
N LEU A 267 -12.86 -8.76 -12.41
CA LEU A 267 -11.49 -8.29 -12.63
C LEU A 267 -11.25 -8.03 -14.12
N PHE A 268 -11.69 -8.97 -14.96
CA PHE A 268 -11.70 -8.86 -16.41
C PHE A 268 -12.71 -9.83 -17.02
N SER A 269 -13.17 -9.50 -18.22
CA SER A 269 -14.07 -10.32 -19.02
C SER A 269 -13.53 -10.49 -20.43
N ASN A 270 -13.81 -11.66 -21.03
CA ASN A 270 -13.59 -11.90 -22.46
C ASN A 270 -12.15 -11.63 -22.92
N LEU A 271 -11.15 -11.93 -22.08
CA LEU A 271 -9.75 -11.67 -22.39
C LEU A 271 -9.14 -12.88 -23.08
N ALA A 272 -8.66 -12.69 -24.31
CA ALA A 272 -8.02 -13.74 -25.10
C ALA A 272 -6.71 -14.20 -24.45
N MET A 273 -6.55 -15.50 -24.26
CA MET A 273 -5.31 -16.09 -23.73
C MET A 273 -4.89 -17.31 -24.55
N ASP A 274 -3.58 -17.48 -24.72
CA ASP A 274 -3.00 -18.61 -25.44
C ASP A 274 -2.77 -19.81 -24.52
N SER A 275 -2.96 -21.01 -25.09
CA SER A 275 -2.80 -22.26 -24.36
C SER A 275 -1.38 -22.41 -23.82
N GLY A 276 -1.26 -22.70 -22.52
CA GLY A 276 0.02 -22.95 -21.87
C GLY A 276 0.88 -21.71 -21.64
N GLU A 277 0.47 -20.52 -22.08
CA GLU A 277 1.16 -19.27 -21.75
C GLU A 277 0.78 -18.81 -20.35
N LYS A 278 1.76 -18.48 -19.51
CA LYS A 278 1.47 -17.96 -18.17
C LYS A 278 0.83 -16.56 -18.29
N PHE A 279 -0.33 -16.39 -17.67
CA PHE A 279 -1.01 -15.11 -17.54
C PHE A 279 -0.91 -14.62 -16.10
N ASP A 280 -0.13 -13.55 -15.89
CA ASP A 280 0.00 -12.90 -14.59
C ASP A 280 -1.02 -11.75 -14.46
N TYR A 281 -1.59 -11.61 -13.27
CA TYR A 281 -2.53 -10.55 -12.92
C TYR A 281 -2.21 -10.00 -11.53
N VAL A 282 -2.36 -8.69 -11.36
CA VAL A 282 -2.22 -8.00 -10.07
C VAL A 282 -3.58 -7.43 -9.69
N PHE A 283 -4.02 -7.62 -8.45
CA PHE A 283 -5.23 -6.99 -7.94
C PHE A 283 -4.97 -6.37 -6.56
N TYR A 284 -5.81 -5.42 -6.16
CA TYR A 284 -5.76 -4.86 -4.81
C TYR A 284 -6.77 -5.60 -3.94
N ARG A 285 -6.26 -6.43 -3.03
CA ARG A 285 -7.07 -7.21 -2.10
C ARG A 285 -7.57 -6.32 -0.97
N VAL A 286 -8.81 -6.57 -0.53
CA VAL A 286 -9.37 -5.99 0.70
C VAL A 286 -10.01 -7.12 1.50
N GLY A 287 -9.49 -7.37 2.71
CA GLY A 287 -9.94 -8.49 3.55
C GLY A 287 -9.61 -9.87 2.98
N ASP A 288 -10.40 -10.86 3.38
CA ASP A 288 -10.33 -12.22 2.85
C ASP A 288 -11.05 -12.26 1.50
N GLN A 289 -10.38 -12.75 0.46
CA GLN A 289 -10.95 -12.79 -0.88
C GLN A 289 -10.61 -14.10 -1.59
N LYS A 290 -11.44 -14.50 -2.54
CA LYS A 290 -11.08 -15.50 -3.56
C LYS A 290 -11.21 -14.92 -4.95
N VAL A 291 -10.37 -15.40 -5.87
CA VAL A 291 -10.50 -15.11 -7.30
C VAL A 291 -10.79 -16.40 -8.04
N GLU A 292 -11.84 -16.40 -8.84
CA GLU A 292 -12.24 -17.53 -9.67
C GLU A 292 -12.07 -17.19 -11.15
N TYR A 293 -11.47 -18.10 -11.91
CA TYR A 293 -11.32 -17.99 -13.36
C TYR A 293 -12.40 -18.82 -14.07
N TYR A 294 -12.88 -18.32 -15.19
CA TYR A 294 -13.92 -18.98 -16.00
C TYR A 294 -13.56 -19.03 -17.47
N ASP A 295 -13.92 -20.14 -18.10
CA ASP A 295 -13.97 -20.35 -19.56
C ASP A 295 -15.45 -20.46 -19.95
N GLY A 296 -15.99 -19.40 -20.53
CA GLY A 296 -17.45 -19.20 -20.58
C GLY A 296 -18.02 -19.15 -19.16
N ASP A 297 -19.05 -19.96 -18.88
CA ASP A 297 -19.68 -20.07 -17.56
C ASP A 297 -19.00 -21.10 -16.64
N LYS A 298 -18.04 -21.88 -17.19
CA LYS A 298 -17.40 -22.95 -16.44
C LYS A 298 -16.24 -22.40 -15.63
N LYS A 299 -16.30 -22.54 -14.30
CA LYS A 299 -15.15 -22.29 -13.43
C LYS A 299 -14.02 -23.27 -13.73
N VAL A 300 -12.82 -22.74 -13.95
CA VAL A 300 -11.62 -23.53 -14.29
C VAL A 300 -10.51 -23.44 -13.24
N ASP A 301 -10.49 -22.40 -12.41
CA ASP A 301 -9.50 -22.25 -11.34
C ASP A 301 -10.02 -21.40 -10.17
N THR A 302 -9.36 -21.47 -9.02
CA THR A 302 -9.68 -20.66 -7.83
C THR A 302 -8.45 -20.40 -6.97
N PHE A 303 -8.21 -19.12 -6.67
CA PHE A 303 -7.16 -18.65 -5.77
C PHE A 303 -7.80 -18.09 -4.51
N LYS A 304 -7.28 -18.42 -3.32
CA LYS A 304 -7.79 -17.92 -2.04
C LYS A 304 -6.73 -17.09 -1.33
N PHE A 305 -7.16 -15.96 -0.79
CA PHE A 305 -6.32 -14.99 -0.11
C PHE A 305 -6.90 -14.68 1.27
N LYS A 306 -6.00 -14.53 2.25
CA LYS A 306 -6.36 -14.18 3.62
C LYS A 306 -5.65 -12.91 4.05
N ALA A 307 -6.37 -12.05 4.74
CA ALA A 307 -5.85 -10.89 5.43
C ALA A 307 -5.34 -11.28 6.83
N ASP A 308 -4.28 -10.60 7.24
CA ASP A 308 -3.87 -10.48 8.64
C ASP A 308 -4.70 -9.35 9.27
N TYR A 309 -5.59 -9.71 10.19
CA TYR A 309 -6.42 -8.78 10.95
C TYR A 309 -5.71 -8.21 12.18
N LYS A 310 -4.37 -8.32 12.25
CA LYS A 310 -3.62 -7.76 13.37
C LYS A 310 -3.72 -6.23 13.29
N LYS A 311 -4.29 -5.65 14.34
CA LYS A 311 -4.45 -4.20 14.55
C LYS A 311 -3.11 -3.50 14.74
#